data_AF-A0A915M326-F1
#
_entry.id   AF-A0A915M326-F1
#
_cell.length_a   1.000
_cell.length_b   1.000
_cell.length_c   1.000
_cell.angle_alpha   90.00
_cell.angle_beta   90.00
_cell.angle_gamma   90.00
#
_symmetry.space_group_name_H-M   'P 1'
#
loop_
_entity.id
_entity.type
_entity.pdbx_description
1 polymer ?
#
loop_
_entity_poly.entity_id
_entity_poly.type
_entity_poly.pdbx_seq_one_letter_code
_entity_poly.pdbx_strand_id
1 'polypeptide(L)'
;LETDLKETARRIDDVQKECGVFNSPVIEELKFGLMEVVYQWANGLEFSKIMQLTDAQEGIIVRCIQRLDEVCKDVKKGAMIIGNPELAELMEETSNAIRRDIVFAASLYVTEAESNE
;
A
#
# COMPACT_ATOMS: atom_id res chain seq x y z
N LEU A 1 -3.57 -9.68 -13.42
CA LEU A 1 -2.89 -8.99 -12.31
C LEU A 1 -1.82 -9.84 -11.64
N GLU A 2 -2.18 -10.90 -10.91
CA GLU A 2 -1.18 -11.74 -10.21
C GLU A 2 -0.18 -12.40 -11.18
N THR A 3 -0.68 -12.91 -12.31
CA THR A 3 0.16 -13.50 -13.36
C THR A 3 1.15 -12.49 -13.94
N ASP A 4 0.70 -11.26 -14.22
CA ASP A 4 1.51 -10.20 -14.84
C ASP A 4 2.61 -9.70 -13.89
N LEU A 5 2.28 -9.56 -12.60
CA LEU A 5 3.25 -9.21 -11.56
C LEU A 5 4.30 -10.31 -11.39
N LYS A 6 3.90 -11.58 -11.36
CA LYS A 6 4.83 -12.71 -11.30
C LYS A 6 5.70 -12.81 -12.55
N GLU A 7 5.17 -12.49 -13.73
CA GLU A 7 5.95 -12.44 -14.96
C GLU A 7 7.00 -11.33 -14.92
N THR A 8 6.62 -10.13 -14.47
CA THR A 8 7.56 -9.02 -14.31
C THR A 8 8.64 -9.35 -13.28
N ALA A 9 8.26 -9.95 -12.14
CA ALA A 9 9.20 -10.40 -11.12
C ALA A 9 10.19 -11.47 -11.66
N ARG A 10 9.73 -12.41 -12.49
CA ARG A 10 10.61 -13.37 -13.17
C ARG A 10 11.63 -12.67 -14.09
N ARG A 11 11.17 -11.69 -14.87
CA ARG A 11 12.08 -10.92 -15.74
C ARG A 11 13.15 -10.17 -14.94
N ILE A 12 12.79 -9.64 -13.76
CA ILE A 12 13.75 -9.00 -12.85
C ILE A 12 14.74 -10.04 -12.30
N ASP A 13 14.26 -11.20 -11.86
CA ASP A 13 15.08 -12.30 -11.33
C ASP A 13 16.08 -12.84 -12.37
N ASP A 14 15.67 -12.96 -13.63
CA ASP A 14 16.56 -13.37 -14.73
C ASP A 14 17.71 -12.37 -14.92
N VAL A 15 17.40 -11.07 -14.96
CA VAL A 15 18.43 -10.01 -15.06
C VAL A 15 19.33 -9.96 -13.82
N GLN A 16 18.77 -10.19 -12.63
CA GLN A 16 19.54 -10.26 -11.38
C GLN A 16 20.57 -11.40 -11.43
N LYS A 17 20.19 -12.57 -11.92
CA LYS A 17 21.10 -13.73 -12.10
C LYS A 17 22.18 -13.45 -13.13
N GLU A 18 21.84 -12.82 -14.25
CA GLU A 18 22.83 -12.37 -15.25
C GLU A 18 23.86 -11.40 -14.65
N CYS A 19 23.44 -10.58 -13.68
CA CYS A 19 24.31 -9.67 -12.94
C CYS A 19 25.05 -10.30 -11.75
N GLY A 20 24.87 -11.61 -11.49
CA GLY A 20 25.53 -12.33 -10.40
C GLY A 20 24.86 -12.18 -9.02
N VAL A 21 23.59 -11.76 -8.96
CA VAL A 21 22.81 -11.64 -7.73
C VAL A 21 21.89 -12.86 -7.60
N PHE A 22 22.16 -13.73 -6.62
CA PHE A 22 21.52 -15.06 -6.53
C PHE A 22 20.55 -15.24 -5.35
N ASN A 23 20.51 -14.31 -4.38
CA ASN A 23 19.75 -14.45 -3.12
C ASN A 23 18.62 -13.41 -2.97
N SER A 24 17.89 -13.09 -4.04
CA SER A 24 16.78 -12.14 -4.00
C SER A 24 15.47 -12.85 -4.41
N PRO A 25 14.71 -13.44 -3.48
CA PRO A 25 13.49 -14.16 -3.81
C PRO A 25 12.31 -13.20 -4.02
N VAL A 26 12.40 -12.37 -5.08
CA VAL A 26 11.43 -11.31 -5.40
C VAL A 26 9.99 -11.85 -5.45
N ILE A 27 9.80 -13.06 -5.98
CA ILE A 27 8.47 -13.67 -6.13
C ILE A 27 7.89 -14.12 -4.78
N GLU A 28 8.71 -14.62 -3.86
CA GLU A 28 8.26 -15.16 -2.57
C GLU A 28 7.81 -14.03 -1.63
N GLU A 29 8.36 -12.83 -1.83
CA GLU A 29 8.00 -11.61 -1.09
C GLU A 29 6.67 -11.01 -1.52
N LEU A 30 6.15 -11.34 -2.71
CA LEU A 30 4.85 -10.85 -3.17
C LEU A 30 3.71 -11.53 -2.40
N LYS A 31 3.11 -10.77 -1.47
CA LYS A 31 1.97 -11.22 -0.66
C LYS A 31 0.68 -10.56 -1.14
N PHE A 32 -0.24 -11.39 -1.64
CA PHE A 32 -1.51 -10.95 -2.21
C PHE A 32 -2.71 -11.02 -1.25
N GLY A 33 -2.51 -11.57 -0.04
CA GLY A 33 -3.59 -11.93 0.90
C GLY A 33 -4.41 -10.76 1.43
N LEU A 34 -3.92 -9.52 1.37
CA LEU A 34 -4.64 -8.34 1.83
C LEU A 34 -5.18 -7.46 0.69
N MET A 35 -5.05 -7.87 -0.59
CA MET A 35 -5.53 -7.06 -1.71
C MET A 35 -7.04 -6.81 -1.64
N GLU A 36 -7.83 -7.86 -1.39
CA GLU A 36 -9.28 -7.74 -1.30
C GLU A 36 -9.70 -6.85 -0.12
N VAL A 37 -9.02 -7.02 1.01
CA VAL A 37 -9.24 -6.21 2.22
C VAL A 37 -9.02 -4.73 1.94
N VAL A 38 -7.90 -4.36 1.32
CA VAL A 38 -7.61 -2.96 1.00
C VAL A 38 -8.59 -2.41 -0.05
N TYR A 39 -8.96 -3.21 -1.04
CA TYR A 39 -9.92 -2.82 -2.07
C TYR A 39 -11.29 -2.49 -1.48
N GLN A 40 -11.83 -3.37 -0.64
CA GLN A 40 -13.11 -3.14 0.04
C GLN A 40 -13.04 -1.94 1.00
N TRP A 41 -11.89 -1.73 1.64
CA TRP A 41 -11.66 -0.55 2.48
C TRP A 41 -11.72 0.75 1.67
N ALA A 42 -11.06 0.81 0.50
CA ALA A 42 -11.11 1.96 -0.39
C ALA A 42 -12.53 2.25 -0.91
N ASN A 43 -13.35 1.21 -1.06
CA ASN A 43 -14.77 1.33 -1.44
C ASN A 43 -15.71 1.75 -0.29
N GLY A 44 -15.17 2.06 0.90
CA GLY A 44 -15.97 2.57 2.03
C GLY A 44 -16.57 1.50 2.93
N LEU A 45 -16.17 0.23 2.82
CA LEU A 45 -16.67 -0.82 3.71
C LEU A 45 -16.18 -0.63 5.16
N GLU A 46 -17.07 -0.73 6.15
CA GLU A 46 -16.71 -0.58 7.56
C GLU A 46 -15.62 -1.56 8.03
N PHE A 47 -14.75 -1.12 8.94
CA PHE A 47 -13.62 -1.92 9.42
C PHE A 47 -14.04 -3.25 10.07
N SER A 48 -15.18 -3.26 10.77
CA SER A 48 -15.79 -4.46 11.38
C SER A 48 -16.13 -5.55 10.36
N LYS A 49 -16.50 -5.16 9.13
CA LYS A 49 -16.78 -6.08 8.02
C LYS A 49 -15.49 -6.51 7.33
N ILE A 50 -14.52 -5.60 7.19
CA ILE A 50 -13.19 -5.91 6.66
C ILE A 50 -12.50 -7.02 7.46
N MET A 51 -12.60 -6.97 8.78
CA MET A 51 -12.07 -7.99 9.69
C MET A 51 -12.64 -9.40 9.44
N GLN A 52 -13.78 -9.52 8.77
CA GLN A 52 -14.40 -10.81 8.46
C GLN A 52 -13.91 -11.40 7.13
N LEU A 53 -13.18 -10.63 6.32
CA LEU A 53 -12.66 -11.05 5.02
C LEU A 53 -11.29 -11.74 5.13
N THR A 54 -10.63 -11.67 6.28
CA THR A 54 -9.28 -12.21 6.50
C THR A 54 -9.07 -12.61 7.95
N ASP A 55 -8.25 -13.64 8.18
CA ASP A 55 -7.80 -14.03 9.53
C ASP A 55 -6.60 -13.21 10.03
N ALA A 56 -6.17 -12.20 9.26
CA ALA A 56 -5.08 -11.32 9.66
C ALA A 56 -5.48 -10.43 10.84
N GLN A 57 -4.55 -10.25 11.79
CA GLN A 57 -4.76 -9.36 12.92
C GLN A 57 -5.02 -7.91 12.46
N GLU A 58 -5.89 -7.20 13.16
CA GLU A 58 -6.35 -5.86 12.85
C GLU A 58 -5.17 -4.88 12.71
N GLY A 59 -4.19 -4.98 13.62
CA GLY A 59 -2.98 -4.16 13.58
C GLY A 59 -2.08 -4.43 12.37
N ILE A 60 -2.17 -5.60 11.74
CA ILE A 60 -1.49 -5.88 10.46
C ILE A 60 -2.25 -5.17 9.32
N ILE A 61 -3.58 -5.24 9.32
CA ILE A 61 -4.43 -4.58 8.33
C ILE A 61 -4.20 -3.06 8.35
N VAL A 62 -4.29 -2.44 9.54
CA VAL A 62 -4.06 -0.99 9.73
C VAL A 62 -2.68 -0.59 9.22
N ARG A 63 -1.62 -1.30 9.63
CA ARG A 63 -0.25 -1.02 9.17
C ARG A 63 -0.09 -1.21 7.67
N CYS A 64 -0.74 -2.20 7.08
CA CYS A 64 -0.70 -2.44 5.64
C CYS A 64 -1.29 -1.25 4.88
N ILE A 65 -2.45 -0.73 5.30
CA ILE A 65 -3.10 0.41 4.67
C ILE A 65 -2.28 1.70 4.85
N GLN A 66 -1.74 1.94 6.05
CA GLN A 66 -0.86 3.09 6.30
C GLN A 66 0.42 3.04 5.44
N ARG A 67 1.05 1.86 5.31
CA ARG A 67 2.22 1.71 4.43
C ARG A 67 1.87 1.89 2.95
N LEU A 68 0.69 1.44 2.54
CA LEU A 68 0.21 1.68 1.18
C LEU A 68 0.03 3.17 0.90
N ASP A 69 -0.51 3.94 1.83
CA ASP A 69 -0.63 5.40 1.71
C ASP A 69 0.74 6.08 1.49
N GLU A 70 1.77 5.66 2.24
CA GLU A 70 3.13 6.17 2.01
C GLU A 70 3.67 5.80 0.62
N VAL A 71 3.42 4.57 0.16
CA VAL A 71 3.78 4.16 -1.21
C VAL A 71 3.05 5.01 -2.27
N CYS A 72 1.76 5.30 -2.09
CA CYS A 72 1.01 6.18 -3.00
C CYS A 72 1.64 7.57 -3.07
N LYS A 73 2.07 8.15 -1.94
CA LYS A 73 2.76 9.45 -1.92
C LYS A 73 4.10 9.40 -2.63
N ASP A 74 4.87 8.33 -2.47
CA ASP A 74 6.17 8.18 -3.13
C ASP A 74 6.02 7.98 -4.64
N VAL A 75 5.02 7.20 -5.07
CA VAL A 75 4.69 7.05 -6.51
C VAL A 75 4.19 8.39 -7.08
N LYS A 76 3.35 9.15 -6.36
CA LYS A 76 2.93 10.50 -6.77
C LYS A 76 4.13 11.43 -7.00
N LYS A 77 5.09 11.46 -6.06
CA LYS A 77 6.33 12.24 -6.20
C LYS A 77 7.12 11.81 -7.44
N GLY A 78 7.31 10.50 -7.64
CA GLY A 78 7.98 9.96 -8.81
C GLY A 78 7.27 10.33 -10.12
N ALA A 79 5.95 10.22 -10.17
CA ALA A 79 5.14 10.57 -11.32
C ALA A 79 5.27 12.06 -11.70
N MET A 80 5.27 12.96 -10.71
CA MET A 80 5.51 14.39 -10.94
C MET A 80 6.90 14.66 -11.53
N ILE A 81 7.94 13.96 -11.06
CA ILE A 81 9.31 14.11 -11.57
C ILE A 81 9.42 13.63 -13.02
N ILE A 82 8.74 12.53 -13.36
CA ILE A 82 8.71 11.97 -14.72
C ILE A 82 7.86 12.83 -15.67
N GLY A 83 6.99 13.69 -15.13
CA GLY A 83 6.06 14.50 -15.90
C GLY A 83 4.80 13.75 -16.32
N ASN A 84 4.34 12.78 -15.51
CA ASN A 84 3.07 12.08 -15.70
C ASN A 84 2.03 12.58 -14.68
N PRO A 85 1.25 13.62 -15.01
CA PRO A 85 0.27 14.21 -14.09
C PRO A 85 -0.93 13.28 -13.84
N GLU A 86 -1.37 12.50 -14.82
CA GLU A 86 -2.51 11.57 -14.67
C GLU A 86 -2.21 10.51 -13.60
N LEU A 87 -1.00 9.96 -13.59
CA LEU A 87 -0.58 9.01 -12.56
C LEU A 87 -0.47 9.69 -11.17
N ALA A 88 -0.02 10.95 -11.13
CA ALA A 88 0.09 11.69 -9.88
C ALA A 88 -1.29 11.95 -9.24
N GLU A 89 -2.28 12.32 -10.05
CA GLU A 89 -3.67 12.51 -9.64
C GLU A 89 -4.30 11.19 -9.19
N LEU A 90 -4.13 10.11 -9.97
CA LEU A 90 -4.64 8.78 -9.61
C LEU A 90 -4.11 8.29 -8.25
N MET A 91 -2.81 8.51 -7.97
CA MET A 91 -2.22 8.15 -6.67
C MET A 91 -2.75 9.01 -5.52
N GLU A 92 -3.06 10.29 -5.78
CA GLU A 92 -3.68 11.18 -4.80
C GLU A 92 -5.12 10.76 -4.47
N GLU A 93 -5.93 10.46 -5.48
CA GLU A 93 -7.29 9.92 -5.29
C GLU A 93 -7.27 8.61 -4.51
N THR A 94 -6.33 7.71 -4.85
CA THR A 94 -6.18 6.43 -4.15
C THR A 94 -5.81 6.62 -2.68
N SER A 95 -4.87 7.53 -2.39
CA SER A 95 -4.49 7.89 -1.01
C SER A 95 -5.69 8.45 -0.23
N ASN A 96 -6.46 9.36 -0.84
CA ASN A 96 -7.64 9.93 -0.20
C ASN A 96 -8.73 8.88 0.09
N ALA A 97 -8.93 7.91 -0.79
CA ALA A 97 -9.93 6.85 -0.62
C ALA A 97 -9.63 5.93 0.59
N ILE A 98 -8.36 5.72 0.91
CA ILE A 98 -7.95 4.83 2.03
C ILE A 98 -7.75 5.58 3.35
N ARG A 99 -7.60 6.90 3.34
CA ARG A 99 -7.38 7.76 4.52
C ARG A 99 -8.67 8.08 5.29
N ARG A 100 -9.17 7.11 6.07
CA ARG A 100 -10.37 7.31 6.89
C ARG A 100 -10.35 6.59 8.23
N ASP A 101 -11.22 7.04 9.13
CA ASP A 101 -11.61 6.41 10.40
C ASP A 101 -10.42 5.85 11.23
N ILE A 102 -10.60 4.64 11.76
CA ILE A 102 -9.69 3.98 12.71
C ILE A 102 -8.27 3.77 12.17
N VAL A 103 -8.10 3.67 10.85
CA VAL A 103 -6.78 3.44 10.23
C VAL A 103 -5.87 4.65 10.38
N PHE A 104 -6.45 5.86 10.46
CA PHE A 104 -5.70 7.12 10.60
C PHE A 104 -6.07 7.89 11.87
N ALA A 105 -6.61 7.19 12.88
CA ALA A 105 -6.84 7.78 14.19
C ALA A 105 -5.52 8.29 14.81
N ALA A 106 -5.58 9.47 15.44
CA ALA A 106 -4.42 10.07 16.05
C ALA A 106 -3.84 9.19 17.18
N SER A 107 -2.52 9.14 17.28
CA SER A 107 -1.84 8.48 18.40
C SER A 107 -2.09 9.27 19.68
N LEU A 108 -2.35 8.54 20.77
CA LEU A 108 -2.56 9.11 22.11
C LEU A 108 -1.33 9.83 22.66
N TYR A 109 -0.14 9.62 22.09
CA TYR A 109 1.10 10.29 22.50
C TYR A 109 1.27 11.69 21.87
N VAL A 110 0.44 12.06 20.91
CA VAL A 110 0.62 13.26 20.07
C VAL A 110 -0.60 14.18 20.11
N THR A 111 -1.63 13.82 20.89
CA THR A 111 -2.93 14.51 20.95
C THR A 111 -2.94 15.88 21.65
N GLU A 112 -1.82 16.34 22.24
CA GLU A 112 -1.77 17.60 23.02
C GLU A 112 -1.02 18.77 22.32
N ALA A 113 -0.70 18.69 21.03
CA ALA A 113 0.13 19.72 20.36
C ALA A 113 -0.62 20.76 19.52
N GLU A 114 -1.93 20.63 19.27
CA GLU A 114 -2.68 21.51 18.35
C GLU A 114 -3.84 22.27 19.02
N SER A 115 -3.70 22.64 20.30
CA SER A 115 -4.67 23.50 21.00
C SER A 115 -4.09 24.83 21.50
N ASN A 116 -2.91 25.23 21.01
CA ASN A 116 -2.33 26.55 21.28
C ASN A 116 -1.92 27.22 19.96
N GLU A 117 -2.90 27.76 19.24
CA GLU A 117 -2.79 28.96 18.42
C GLU A 117 -4.18 29.61 18.26
#